data_AF-A0A7C1IDI7-F1
#
_entry.id   AF-A0A7C1IDI7-F1
#
_cell.length_a   1.000
_cell.length_b   1.000
_cell.length_c   1.000
_cell.angle_alpha   90.00
_cell.angle_beta   90.00
_cell.angle_gamma   90.00
#
_symmetry.space_group_name_H-M   'P 1'
#
loop_
_entity.id
_entity.type
_entity.pdbx_description
1 polymer ?
#
loop_
_entity_poly.entity_id
_entity_poly.type
_entity_poly.pdbx_seq_one_letter_code
_entity_poly.pdbx_strand_id
1 'polypeptide(L)'
;MFSVVRLSYRNKHNLSGNEDCMPPTRLFDLSDLDLNKVEFDRQSIAQVNPQSYEMAHLDAIVWYDLPRMLCLGYKDVTDKEFWIRGHIPGRPIMPGVIMVEAAAQLCSFFMKRIYGLDGFIGFAGIDETKFRETVVPGDRLYLLGHIHKVRSRQFSAKVQGVVDDKMVFDTVISGMRV
;
A
#
# COMPACT_ATOMS: atom_id res chain seq x y z
N MET A 1 -24.68 -17.14 35.48
CA MET A 1 -23.34 -16.61 35.83
C MET A 1 -22.74 -16.02 34.56
N PHE A 2 -23.06 -14.75 34.26
CA PHE A 2 -22.53 -14.04 33.10
C PHE A 2 -21.38 -13.15 33.57
N SER A 3 -20.18 -13.40 33.07
CA SER A 3 -18.99 -12.59 33.35
C SER A 3 -18.99 -11.38 32.42
N VAL A 4 -19.11 -10.19 32.99
CA VAL A 4 -19.01 -8.91 32.28
C VAL A 4 -17.52 -8.56 32.18
N VAL A 5 -16.98 -8.59 30.97
CA VAL A 5 -15.62 -8.11 30.68
C VAL A 5 -15.62 -6.58 30.77
N ARG A 6 -14.94 -6.03 31.79
CA ARG A 6 -14.63 -4.59 31.89
C ARG A 6 -13.62 -4.23 30.79
N LEU A 7 -14.04 -3.45 29.80
CA LEU A 7 -13.09 -2.69 28.97
C LEU A 7 -12.51 -1.56 29.82
N SER A 8 -11.21 -1.64 30.12
CA SER A 8 -10.48 -0.51 30.69
C SER A 8 -10.27 0.54 29.60
N TYR A 9 -11.05 1.62 29.63
CA TYR A 9 -10.74 2.83 28.88
C TYR A 9 -9.47 3.46 29.47
N ARG A 10 -8.36 3.39 28.73
CA ARG A 10 -7.12 4.07 29.09
C ARG A 10 -7.20 5.50 28.56
N ASN A 11 -7.47 6.43 29.47
CA ASN A 11 -7.56 7.86 29.20
C ASN A 11 -6.19 8.38 28.75
N LYS A 12 -6.08 8.84 27.48
CA LYS A 12 -4.91 9.60 27.00
C LYS A 12 -5.36 11.04 26.78
N HIS A 13 -5.22 11.87 27.80
CA HIS A 13 -5.17 13.32 27.62
C HIS A 13 -3.71 13.79 27.73
N ASN A 14 -3.38 14.73 26.84
CA ASN A 14 -2.16 15.54 26.69
C ASN A 14 -1.04 14.93 25.82
N LEU A 15 -0.97 15.31 24.53
CA LEU A 15 -0.22 16.48 24.02
C LEU A 15 -0.40 16.62 22.47
N SER A 16 -0.41 17.87 21.99
CA SER A 16 -0.33 18.40 20.59
C SER A 16 -1.39 18.01 19.53
N GLY A 17 -2.46 18.81 19.44
CA GLY A 17 -3.51 18.69 18.42
C GLY A 17 -3.20 19.21 17.00
N ASN A 18 -1.94 19.29 16.57
CA ASN A 18 -1.58 19.79 15.22
C ASN A 18 -0.60 18.90 14.44
N GLU A 19 0.07 17.92 15.06
CA GLU A 19 1.01 17.05 14.34
C GLU A 19 0.29 15.93 13.56
N ASP A 20 -0.90 15.52 14.00
CA ASP A 20 -1.62 14.37 13.44
C ASP A 20 -2.27 14.65 12.06
N CYS A 21 -2.34 15.92 11.64
CA CYS A 21 -2.93 16.32 10.36
C CYS A 21 -1.89 16.41 9.22
N MET A 22 -0.63 16.69 9.55
CA MET A 22 0.42 16.84 8.54
C MET A 22 0.77 15.49 7.90
N PRO A 23 1.02 15.44 6.58
CA PRO A 23 1.56 14.25 5.95
C PRO A 23 2.89 13.85 6.61
N PRO A 24 3.10 12.56 6.90
CA PRO A 24 4.41 12.11 7.37
C PRO A 24 5.48 12.44 6.32
N THR A 25 6.72 12.57 6.77
CA THR A 25 7.87 12.68 5.85
C THR A 25 7.86 11.53 4.85
N ARG A 26 8.18 11.82 3.58
CA ARG A 26 8.29 10.80 2.54
C ARG A 26 9.28 9.70 2.96
N LEU A 27 8.96 8.45 2.63
CA LEU A 27 9.83 7.30 2.94
C LEU A 27 11.19 7.38 2.24
N PHE A 28 11.21 7.90 1.02
CA PHE A 28 12.40 8.22 0.22
C PHE A 28 12.02 9.23 -0.88
N ASP A 29 13.02 9.90 -1.47
CA ASP A 29 12.80 10.85 -2.55
C ASP A 29 12.65 10.12 -3.90
N LEU A 30 11.70 10.56 -4.71
CA LEU A 30 11.45 10.02 -6.04
C LEU A 30 12.32 10.70 -7.10
N SER A 31 12.84 11.91 -6.85
CA SER A 31 13.65 12.65 -7.82
C SER A 31 14.97 11.95 -8.17
N ASP A 32 15.45 11.08 -7.28
CA ASP A 32 16.71 10.35 -7.43
C ASP A 32 16.54 9.05 -8.23
N LEU A 33 15.30 8.71 -8.63
CA LEU A 33 14.96 7.44 -9.25
C LEU A 33 14.59 7.62 -10.74
N ASP A 34 15.02 6.68 -11.58
CA ASP A 34 14.54 6.60 -12.96
C ASP A 34 13.18 5.92 -13.01
N LEU A 35 12.11 6.72 -13.02
CA LEU A 35 10.73 6.24 -13.06
C LEU A 35 10.32 5.64 -14.42
N ASN A 36 11.16 5.75 -15.45
CA ASN A 36 10.90 5.16 -16.76
C ASN A 36 11.41 3.72 -16.86
N LYS A 37 12.29 3.31 -15.95
CA LYS A 37 12.79 1.94 -15.88
C LYS A 37 11.78 1.05 -15.17
N VAL A 38 11.38 -0.04 -15.82
CA VAL A 38 10.55 -1.08 -15.21
C VAL A 38 11.45 -2.25 -14.82
N GLU A 39 11.54 -2.56 -13.53
CA GLU A 39 12.27 -3.72 -13.01
C GLU A 39 11.41 -4.99 -13.09
N PHE A 40 10.12 -4.87 -12.77
CA PHE A 40 9.14 -5.94 -12.90
C PHE A 40 7.85 -5.39 -13.47
N ASP A 41 7.44 -5.92 -14.62
CA ASP A 41 6.19 -5.58 -15.27
C ASP A 41 5.01 -6.39 -14.71
N ARG A 42 3.80 -6.10 -15.20
CA ARG A 42 2.58 -6.79 -14.80
C ARG A 42 2.64 -8.31 -15.00
N GLN A 43 3.32 -8.78 -16.05
CA GLN A 43 3.47 -10.21 -16.30
C GLN A 43 4.35 -10.86 -15.23
N SER A 44 5.47 -10.22 -14.88
CA SER A 44 6.36 -10.65 -13.82
C SER A 44 5.66 -10.66 -12.46
N ILE A 45 4.83 -9.64 -12.19
CA ILE A 45 4.00 -9.56 -10.98
C ILE A 45 3.02 -10.73 -10.91
N ALA A 46 2.32 -11.03 -12.01
CA ALA A 46 1.33 -12.13 -12.07
C ALA A 46 1.94 -13.54 -11.89
N GLN A 47 3.24 -13.71 -12.12
CA GLN A 47 3.93 -14.97 -11.81
C GLN A 47 4.14 -15.18 -10.30
N VAL A 48 4.12 -14.10 -9.53
CA VAL A 48 4.41 -14.11 -8.08
C VAL A 48 3.13 -13.92 -7.28
N ASN A 49 2.33 -12.92 -7.63
CA ASN A 49 1.08 -12.58 -6.96
C ASN A 49 -0.07 -13.33 -7.65
N PRO A 50 -0.89 -14.11 -6.91
CA PRO A 50 -1.96 -14.90 -7.51
C PRO A 50 -3.20 -14.08 -7.91
N GLN A 51 -3.29 -12.81 -7.50
CA GLN A 51 -4.38 -11.92 -7.88
C GLN A 51 -4.42 -11.75 -9.40
N SER A 52 -5.62 -11.80 -9.97
CA SER A 52 -5.85 -11.73 -11.42
C SER A 52 -7.06 -10.85 -11.74
N TYR A 53 -7.21 -10.53 -13.04
CA TYR A 53 -8.30 -9.74 -13.59
C TYR A 53 -8.56 -8.44 -12.79
N GLU A 54 -9.80 -8.23 -12.34
CA GLU A 54 -10.24 -7.03 -11.64
C GLU A 54 -9.52 -6.80 -10.31
N MET A 55 -8.87 -7.83 -9.75
CA MET A 55 -8.15 -7.73 -8.49
C MET A 55 -6.63 -7.59 -8.65
N ALA A 56 -6.10 -7.56 -9.87
CA ALA A 56 -4.68 -7.28 -10.11
C ALA A 56 -4.44 -5.75 -10.14
N HIS A 57 -3.95 -5.19 -9.03
CA HIS A 57 -3.89 -3.74 -8.81
C HIS A 57 -2.46 -3.15 -8.82
N LEU A 58 -1.46 -3.91 -9.23
CA LEU A 58 -0.10 -3.40 -9.43
C LEU A 58 0.31 -3.58 -10.89
N ASP A 59 0.72 -2.50 -11.53
CA ASP A 59 1.07 -2.51 -12.96
C ASP A 59 2.58 -2.69 -13.18
N ALA A 60 3.40 -2.11 -12.30
CA ALA A 60 4.84 -2.31 -12.34
C ALA A 60 5.51 -2.04 -10.99
N ILE A 61 6.72 -2.58 -10.86
CA ILE A 61 7.72 -2.21 -9.85
C ILE A 61 8.90 -1.62 -10.62
N VAL A 62 9.29 -0.40 -10.26
CA VAL A 62 10.30 0.39 -10.99
C VAL A 62 11.62 0.49 -10.23
N TRP A 63 11.60 0.24 -8.92
CA TRP A 63 12.81 0.30 -8.10
C TRP A 63 12.66 -0.47 -6.79
N TYR A 64 13.77 -0.96 -6.24
CA TYR A 64 13.84 -1.50 -4.89
C TYR A 64 15.26 -1.39 -4.32
N ASP A 65 15.36 -1.38 -2.99
CA ASP A 65 16.60 -1.47 -2.22
C ASP A 65 16.41 -2.55 -1.16
N LEU A 66 17.01 -3.73 -1.39
CA LEU A 66 16.90 -4.86 -0.48
C LEU A 66 17.55 -4.58 0.89
N PRO A 67 18.80 -4.06 0.97
CA PRO A 67 19.40 -3.69 2.26
C PRO A 67 18.55 -2.76 3.12
N ARG A 68 17.88 -1.77 2.51
CA ARG A 68 16.99 -0.82 3.22
C ARG A 68 15.54 -1.28 3.30
N MET A 69 15.19 -2.40 2.69
CA MET A 69 13.83 -2.94 2.63
C MET A 69 12.81 -1.97 2.03
N LEU A 70 13.22 -1.26 0.97
CA LEU A 70 12.42 -0.27 0.26
C LEU A 70 12.02 -0.76 -1.13
N CYS A 71 10.85 -0.33 -1.60
CA CYS A 71 10.40 -0.59 -2.96
C CYS A 71 9.49 0.51 -3.48
N LEU A 72 9.47 0.66 -4.80
CA LEU A 72 8.60 1.57 -5.52
C LEU A 72 7.91 0.82 -6.64
N GLY A 73 6.58 0.84 -6.61
CA GLY A 73 5.76 0.41 -7.73
C GLY A 73 4.72 1.46 -8.07
N TYR A 74 3.95 1.20 -9.12
CA TYR A 74 2.83 2.06 -9.46
C TYR A 74 1.61 1.28 -9.94
N LYS A 75 0.47 1.94 -9.81
CA LYS A 75 -0.79 1.61 -10.46
C LYS A 75 -1.20 2.75 -11.38
N ASP A 76 -1.42 2.44 -12.65
CA ASP A 76 -2.12 3.32 -13.57
C ASP A 76 -3.63 3.19 -13.34
N VAL A 77 -4.30 4.31 -13.11
CA VAL A 77 -5.74 4.37 -12.85
C VAL A 77 -6.44 4.69 -14.16
N THR A 78 -7.23 3.77 -14.67
CA THR A 78 -7.85 3.91 -16.00
C THR A 78 -9.37 4.13 -15.92
N ASP A 79 -9.97 4.49 -17.05
CA ASP A 79 -11.43 4.59 -17.21
C ASP A 79 -12.12 3.21 -17.35
N LYS A 80 -11.33 2.13 -17.41
CA LYS A 80 -11.80 0.74 -17.57
C LYS A 80 -11.84 -0.04 -16.25
N GLU A 81 -11.60 0.60 -15.11
CA GLU A 81 -11.57 -0.08 -13.82
C GLU A 81 -12.96 -0.58 -13.41
N PHE A 82 -13.02 -1.75 -12.76
CA PHE A 82 -14.28 -2.40 -12.41
C PHE A 82 -15.21 -1.54 -11.52
N TRP A 83 -14.60 -0.65 -10.72
CA TRP A 83 -15.29 0.22 -9.77
C TRP A 83 -15.84 1.50 -10.40
N ILE A 84 -15.46 1.85 -11.64
CA ILE A 84 -15.87 3.11 -12.31
C ILE A 84 -17.39 3.26 -12.36
N ARG A 85 -18.09 2.17 -12.68
CA ARG A 85 -19.57 2.15 -12.77
C ARG A 85 -20.28 2.32 -11.43
N GLY A 86 -19.57 2.16 -10.30
CA GLY A 86 -20.16 2.14 -8.97
C GLY A 86 -19.55 3.13 -7.97
N HIS A 87 -18.38 3.69 -8.24
CA HIS A 87 -17.65 4.55 -7.31
C HIS A 87 -16.96 5.71 -8.05
N ILE A 88 -17.67 6.79 -8.37
CA ILE A 88 -19.10 7.06 -8.13
C ILE A 88 -19.72 7.39 -9.51
N PRO A 89 -20.95 6.95 -9.84
CA PRO A 89 -21.56 7.26 -11.14
C PRO A 89 -21.50 8.76 -11.47
N GLY A 90 -20.90 9.12 -12.61
CA GLY A 90 -20.68 10.50 -13.06
C GLY A 90 -19.49 11.23 -12.42
N ARG A 91 -18.85 10.64 -11.39
CA ARG A 91 -17.66 11.17 -10.72
C ARG A 91 -16.78 10.01 -10.24
N PRO A 92 -16.08 9.30 -11.16
CA PRO A 92 -15.24 8.17 -10.79
C PRO A 92 -14.10 8.60 -9.86
N ILE A 93 -13.97 7.91 -8.72
CA ILE A 93 -12.93 8.13 -7.72
C ILE A 93 -12.42 6.75 -7.33
N MET A 94 -11.11 6.53 -7.32
CA MET A 94 -10.56 5.25 -6.88
C MET A 94 -10.93 4.99 -5.40
N PRO A 95 -11.55 3.86 -5.04
CA PRO A 95 -11.85 3.57 -3.65
C PRO A 95 -10.55 3.42 -2.85
N GLY A 96 -10.47 4.06 -1.67
CA GLY A 96 -9.27 4.01 -0.82
C GLY A 96 -8.83 2.58 -0.46
N VAL A 97 -9.78 1.65 -0.31
CA VAL A 97 -9.48 0.23 -0.06
C VAL A 97 -8.73 -0.44 -1.21
N ILE A 98 -8.91 0.01 -2.46
CA ILE A 98 -8.16 -0.49 -3.62
C ILE A 98 -6.73 0.05 -3.61
N MET A 99 -6.51 1.25 -3.08
CA MET A 99 -5.14 1.78 -2.88
C MET A 99 -4.39 0.94 -1.84
N VAL A 100 -5.07 0.55 -0.76
CA VAL A 100 -4.50 -0.32 0.28
C VAL A 100 -4.23 -1.73 -0.29
N GLU A 101 -5.12 -2.27 -1.12
CA GLU A 101 -4.88 -3.56 -1.80
C GLU A 101 -3.66 -3.49 -2.74
N ALA A 102 -3.52 -2.41 -3.52
CA ALA A 102 -2.34 -2.22 -4.38
C ALA A 102 -1.04 -2.15 -3.54
N ALA A 103 -1.07 -1.46 -2.40
CA ALA A 103 0.03 -1.43 -1.43
C ALA A 103 0.37 -2.82 -0.87
N ALA A 104 -0.65 -3.62 -0.53
CA ALA A 104 -0.48 -4.99 -0.07
C ALA A 104 0.15 -5.89 -1.15
N GLN A 105 -0.26 -5.74 -2.41
CA GLN A 105 0.32 -6.47 -3.54
C GLN A 105 1.79 -6.11 -3.78
N LEU A 106 2.16 -4.84 -3.68
CA LEU A 106 3.55 -4.39 -3.76
C LEU A 106 4.41 -5.06 -2.67
N CYS A 107 3.99 -4.98 -1.41
CA CYS A 107 4.78 -5.54 -0.31
C CYS A 107 4.80 -7.08 -0.32
N SER A 108 3.70 -7.74 -0.74
CA SER A 108 3.68 -9.18 -0.96
C SER A 108 4.69 -9.59 -2.02
N PHE A 109 4.71 -8.90 -3.16
CA PHE A 109 5.68 -9.17 -4.22
C PHE A 109 7.11 -8.99 -3.72
N PHE A 110 7.40 -7.88 -3.02
CA PHE A 110 8.73 -7.65 -2.44
C PHE A 110 9.14 -8.80 -1.53
N MET A 111 8.27 -9.18 -0.60
CA MET A 111 8.58 -10.24 0.35
C MET A 111 8.81 -11.58 -0.34
N LYS A 112 8.04 -11.92 -1.38
CA LYS A 112 8.18 -13.21 -2.08
C LYS A 112 9.36 -13.24 -3.03
N ARG A 113 9.47 -12.25 -3.92
CA ARG A 113 10.39 -12.30 -5.07
C ARG A 113 11.76 -11.69 -4.78
N ILE A 114 11.80 -10.64 -3.96
CA ILE A 114 13.01 -9.86 -3.69
C ILE A 114 13.66 -10.32 -2.38
N TYR A 115 12.87 -10.48 -1.32
CA TYR A 115 13.35 -10.97 -0.03
C TYR A 115 13.47 -12.50 0.03
N GLY A 116 12.68 -13.23 -0.76
CA GLY A 116 12.74 -14.71 -0.83
C GLY A 116 11.91 -15.42 0.24
N LEU A 117 10.78 -14.84 0.65
CA LEU A 117 9.82 -15.51 1.53
C LEU A 117 8.87 -16.41 0.72
N ASP A 118 9.01 -17.72 0.88
CA ASP A 118 8.15 -18.69 0.21
C ASP A 118 6.73 -18.75 0.79
N GLY A 119 5.81 -19.31 0.00
CA GLY A 119 4.43 -19.59 0.40
C GLY A 119 3.45 -18.46 0.09
N PHE A 120 2.23 -18.61 0.61
CA PHE A 120 1.18 -17.61 0.43
C PHE A 120 1.27 -16.56 1.54
N ILE A 121 1.20 -15.28 1.16
CA ILE A 121 1.14 -14.17 2.09
C ILE A 121 -0.31 -13.70 2.16
N GLY A 122 -0.94 -13.97 3.30
CA GLY A 122 -2.25 -13.43 3.63
C GLY A 122 -2.15 -12.01 4.18
N PHE A 123 -3.19 -11.23 3.94
CA PHE A 123 -3.33 -9.89 4.50
C PHE A 123 -3.88 -9.98 5.93
N ALA A 124 -3.08 -9.58 6.91
CA ALA A 124 -3.34 -9.84 8.33
C ALA A 124 -3.85 -8.60 9.09
N GLY A 125 -3.59 -7.39 8.60
CA GLY A 125 -4.05 -6.18 9.26
C GLY A 125 -3.69 -4.89 8.53
N ILE A 126 -4.47 -3.85 8.85
CA ILE A 126 -4.29 -2.47 8.42
C ILE A 126 -4.25 -1.61 9.69
N ASP A 127 -3.32 -0.67 9.75
CA ASP A 127 -3.22 0.32 10.82
C ASP A 127 -2.86 1.70 10.24
N GLU A 128 -3.05 2.75 11.04
CA GLU A 128 -2.62 4.13 10.77
C GLU A 128 -2.99 4.65 9.35
N THR A 129 -4.12 4.20 8.80
CA THR A 129 -4.48 4.55 7.41
C THR A 129 -5.14 5.91 7.32
N LYS A 130 -4.60 6.78 6.47
CA LYS A 130 -5.14 8.10 6.16
C LYS A 130 -5.25 8.29 4.66
N PHE A 131 -6.45 8.64 4.19
CA PHE A 131 -6.70 9.09 2.82
C PHE A 131 -6.75 10.61 2.83
N ARG A 132 -6.02 11.23 1.91
CA ARG A 132 -5.73 12.67 1.93
C ARG A 132 -6.31 13.38 0.72
N GLU A 133 -6.16 12.77 -0.46
CA GLU A 133 -6.62 13.31 -1.73
C GLU A 133 -7.33 12.23 -2.54
N THR A 134 -8.20 12.66 -3.46
CA THR A 134 -8.85 11.75 -4.40
C THR A 134 -7.89 11.35 -5.51
N VAL A 135 -7.94 10.08 -5.91
CA VAL A 135 -7.28 9.59 -7.12
C VAL A 135 -8.36 9.25 -8.15
N VAL A 136 -8.15 9.61 -9.40
CA VAL A 136 -9.13 9.53 -10.49
C VAL A 136 -8.54 8.86 -11.73
N PRO A 137 -9.36 8.44 -12.71
CA PRO A 137 -8.86 7.97 -13.99
C PRO A 137 -7.92 8.98 -14.66
N GLY A 138 -6.78 8.50 -15.15
CA GLY A 138 -5.68 9.30 -15.69
C GLY A 138 -4.49 9.41 -14.74
N ASP A 139 -4.70 9.22 -13.44
CA ASP A 139 -3.62 9.31 -12.46
C ASP A 139 -2.70 8.08 -12.50
N ARG A 140 -1.41 8.31 -12.27
CA ARG A 140 -0.47 7.27 -11.86
C ARG A 140 -0.25 7.35 -10.36
N LEU A 141 -0.72 6.33 -9.65
CA LEU A 141 -0.50 6.17 -8.21
C LEU A 141 0.83 5.45 -7.97
N TYR A 142 1.86 6.20 -7.58
CA TYR A 142 3.10 5.62 -7.07
C TYR A 142 2.91 5.14 -5.64
N LEU A 143 3.49 3.98 -5.33
CA LEU A 143 3.42 3.30 -4.03
C LEU A 143 4.83 3.14 -3.49
N LEU A 144 5.18 3.92 -2.46
CA LEU A 144 6.45 3.84 -1.77
C LEU A 144 6.29 2.88 -0.60
N GLY A 145 6.93 1.72 -0.64
CA GLY A 145 6.87 0.71 0.41
C GLY A 145 8.16 0.66 1.24
N HIS A 146 8.01 0.54 2.56
CA HIS A 146 9.11 0.26 3.49
C HIS A 146 8.72 -0.87 4.45
N ILE A 147 9.31 -2.05 4.26
CA ILE A 147 9.12 -3.20 5.14
C ILE A 147 10.01 -3.02 6.37
N HIS A 148 9.47 -2.32 7.38
CA HIS A 148 10.23 -1.91 8.56
C HIS A 148 10.33 -2.99 9.65
N LYS A 149 9.59 -4.10 9.51
CA LYS A 149 9.63 -5.21 10.46
C LYS A 149 9.40 -6.54 9.77
N VAL A 150 10.34 -7.47 9.94
CA VAL A 150 10.21 -8.87 9.52
C VAL A 150 10.34 -9.80 10.74
N ARG A 151 9.52 -10.84 10.77
CA ARG A 151 9.50 -11.95 11.72
C ARG A 151 9.31 -13.25 10.92
N SER A 152 9.52 -14.40 11.56
CA SER A 152 9.52 -15.72 10.89
C SER A 152 8.31 -16.00 9.98
N ARG A 153 7.12 -15.50 10.35
CA ARG A 153 5.89 -15.67 9.57
C ARG A 153 5.14 -14.38 9.26
N GLN A 154 5.67 -13.23 9.66
CA GLN A 154 4.92 -11.97 9.60
C GLN A 154 5.84 -10.83 9.22
N PHE A 155 5.30 -9.85 8.51
CA PHE A 155 5.96 -8.58 8.30
C PHE A 155 4.99 -7.43 8.49
N SER A 156 5.54 -6.24 8.73
CA SER A 156 4.80 -4.99 8.71
C SER A 156 5.52 -4.00 7.80
N ALA A 157 4.76 -3.29 6.98
CA ALA A 157 5.27 -2.32 6.03
C ALA A 157 4.51 -1.00 6.14
N LYS A 158 5.24 0.11 6.08
CA LYS A 158 4.69 1.44 5.87
C LYS A 158 4.58 1.65 4.36
N VAL A 159 3.45 2.18 3.90
CA VAL A 159 3.26 2.50 2.48
C VAL A 159 2.68 3.90 2.34
N GLN A 160 3.22 4.66 1.39
CA GLN A 160 2.72 5.99 1.00
C GLN A 160 2.32 5.96 -0.48
N GLY A 161 1.15 6.49 -0.79
CA GLY A 161 0.69 6.73 -2.15
C GLY A 161 0.95 8.17 -2.58
N VAL A 162 1.49 8.35 -3.79
CA VAL A 162 1.79 9.67 -4.36
C VAL A 162 1.25 9.77 -5.79
N VAL A 163 0.63 10.91 -6.11
CA VAL A 163 0.25 11.32 -7.47
C VAL A 163 0.76 12.74 -7.66
N ASP A 164 1.50 13.02 -8.75
CA ASP A 164 2.07 14.34 -9.06
C ASP A 164 2.73 15.01 -7.84
N ASP A 165 3.63 14.28 -7.17
CA ASP A 165 4.33 14.72 -5.95
C ASP A 165 3.43 15.03 -4.72
N LYS A 166 2.13 14.77 -4.78
CA LYS A 166 1.23 14.93 -3.64
C LYS A 166 0.96 13.58 -2.99
N MET A 167 1.14 13.50 -1.68
CA MET A 167 0.77 12.30 -0.93
C MET A 167 -0.75 12.19 -0.86
N VAL A 168 -1.31 11.14 -1.48
CA VAL A 168 -2.75 10.92 -1.55
C VAL A 168 -3.25 9.94 -0.48
N PHE A 169 -2.39 9.05 0.02
CA PHE A 169 -2.68 8.22 1.19
C PHE A 169 -1.41 7.71 1.88
N ASP A 170 -1.53 7.30 3.14
CA ASP A 170 -0.52 6.53 3.87
C ASP A 170 -1.18 5.44 4.72
N THR A 171 -0.46 4.34 4.95
CA THR A 171 -0.96 3.17 5.68
C THR A 171 0.17 2.34 6.28
N VAL A 172 -0.15 1.57 7.32
CA VAL A 172 0.67 0.45 7.79
C VAL A 172 -0.06 -0.85 7.47
N ILE A 173 0.56 -1.72 6.69
CA ILE A 173 0.03 -3.03 6.36
C ILE A 173 0.79 -4.13 7.10
N SER A 174 0.07 -5.19 7.48
CA SER A 174 0.66 -6.40 8.05
C SER A 174 0.34 -7.61 7.17
N GLY A 175 1.38 -8.35 6.79
CA GLY A 175 1.25 -9.60 6.04
C GLY A 175 1.69 -10.80 6.87
N MET A 176 1.04 -11.95 6.65
CA MET A 176 1.35 -13.20 7.34
C MET A 176 1.52 -14.34 6.34
N ARG A 177 2.62 -15.09 6.46
CA ARG A 177 2.81 -16.35 5.74
C ARG A 177 1.87 -17.42 6.29
N VAL A 178 0.93 -17.82 5.45
CA VAL A 178 -0.09 -18.84 5.76
C VAL A 178 0.47 -20.22 5.44
#